data_AF-A0A846KHV8-F1
#
_entry.id   AF-A0A846KHV8-F1
#
_cell.length_a   1.000
_cell.length_b   1.000
_cell.length_c   1.000
_cell.angle_alpha   90.00
_cell.angle_beta   90.00
_cell.angle_gamma   90.00
#
_symmetry.space_group_name_H-M   'P 1'
#
loop_
_entity.id
_entity.type
_entity.pdbx_description
1 polymer ?
#
loop_
_entity_poly.entity_id
_entity_poly.type
_entity_poly.pdbx_seq_one_letter_code
_entity_poly.pdbx_strand_id
1 'polypeptide(L)'
;MLAVEGEEVKLHLNIDENQDEGDGSLFKYAPPTGNAMYSMPIVGTSAKLYFSDESGNEPLVSGCVRSNGSSCAKTSDTTKRYFGTEYGSEVEMTPSNKRKYATHMHS
;
A
#
# COMPACT_ATOMS: atom_id res chain seq x y z
N MET A 1 21.11 14.51 15.36
CA MET A 1 20.63 15.06 14.09
C MET A 1 20.02 13.90 13.32
N LEU A 2 18.69 13.87 13.16
CA LEU A 2 18.01 12.83 12.40
C LEU A 2 18.08 13.23 10.92
N ALA A 3 18.62 12.37 10.07
CA ALA A 3 18.52 12.49 8.62
C ALA A 3 17.69 11.30 8.14
N VAL A 4 16.61 11.59 7.42
CA VAL A 4 15.69 10.63 6.80
C VAL A 4 15.52 11.06 5.36
N GLU A 5 15.79 10.15 4.42
CA GLU A 5 15.71 10.39 2.98
C GLU A 5 14.54 9.58 2.40
N GLY A 6 13.54 10.32 1.89
CA GLY A 6 12.53 9.89 0.93
C GLY A 6 11.54 8.80 1.33
N GLU A 7 10.36 9.19 1.81
CA GLU A 7 9.14 8.36 1.75
C GLU A 7 8.51 8.47 0.35
N GLU A 8 9.24 8.17 -0.72
CA GLU A 8 8.80 8.42 -2.09
C GLU A 8 8.59 7.15 -2.89
N VAL A 9 7.51 7.12 -3.68
CA VAL A 9 7.25 6.08 -4.66
C VAL A 9 7.35 6.65 -6.06
N LYS A 10 7.96 5.87 -6.96
CA LYS A 10 7.98 6.17 -8.39
C LYS A 10 6.71 5.61 -9.04
N LEU A 11 5.89 6.47 -9.63
CA LEU A 11 4.68 6.08 -10.34
C LEU A 11 4.86 6.27 -11.85
N HIS A 12 4.45 5.25 -12.60
CA HIS A 12 4.08 5.38 -14.00
C HIS A 12 2.60 5.78 -14.05
N LEU A 13 2.26 6.87 -14.73
CA LEU A 13 0.87 7.32 -14.86
C LEU A 13 0.32 6.90 -16.21
N ASN A 14 -0.77 6.12 -16.22
CA ASN A 14 -1.37 5.63 -17.48
C ASN A 14 -1.87 6.73 -18.42
N ILE A 15 -1.97 7.99 -17.97
CA ILE A 15 -2.32 9.13 -18.81
C ILE A 15 -1.15 9.56 -19.71
N ASP A 16 0.07 9.17 -19.37
CA ASP A 16 1.27 9.45 -20.14
C ASP A 16 1.45 8.31 -21.16
N GLU A 17 1.03 8.54 -22.41
CA GLU A 17 1.01 7.51 -23.47
C GLU A 17 2.40 6.92 -23.79
N ASN A 18 3.46 7.67 -23.52
CA ASN A 18 4.85 7.26 -23.75
C ASN A 18 5.70 7.59 -22.53
N GLN A 19 5.84 6.63 -21.62
CA GLN A 19 6.73 6.72 -20.46
C GLN A 19 7.56 5.44 -20.36
N ASP A 20 8.88 5.57 -20.48
CA ASP A 20 9.80 4.46 -20.24
C ASP A 20 9.74 4.04 -18.76
N GLU A 21 9.94 2.76 -18.46
CA GLU A 21 9.86 2.22 -17.08
C GLU A 21 10.80 2.97 -16.09
N GLY A 22 11.86 3.59 -16.60
CA GLY A 22 12.80 4.41 -15.84
C GLY A 22 12.32 5.83 -15.52
N ASP A 23 11.32 6.36 -16.22
CA ASP A 23 10.95 7.79 -16.23
C ASP A 23 9.74 8.12 -15.37
N GLY A 24 9.36 7.19 -14.48
CA GLY A 24 8.32 7.40 -13.47
C GLY A 24 8.51 8.70 -12.66
N SER A 25 7.42 9.38 -12.35
CA SER A 25 7.44 10.56 -11.48
C SER A 25 7.49 10.16 -10.01
N LEU A 26 8.27 10.89 -9.20
CA LEU A 26 8.39 10.67 -7.75
C LEU A 26 7.29 11.41 -6.99
N PHE A 27 6.64 10.69 -6.08
CA PHE A 27 5.58 11.23 -5.22
C PHE A 27 5.78 10.78 -3.78
N LYS A 28 5.51 11.68 -2.83
CA LYS A 28 5.53 11.35 -1.41
C LYS A 28 4.41 10.37 -1.07
N TYR A 29 4.73 9.38 -0.25
CA TYR A 29 3.79 8.45 0.34
C TYR A 29 3.33 8.97 1.70
N ALA A 30 2.03 9.18 1.85
CA ALA A 30 1.41 9.67 3.07
C ALA A 30 0.17 8.82 3.38
N PRO A 31 0.33 7.68 4.09
CA PRO A 31 -0.81 6.82 4.38
C PRO A 31 -1.78 7.50 5.36
N PRO A 32 -3.11 7.29 5.23
CA PRO A 32 -4.11 7.81 6.15
C PRO A 32 -3.90 7.39 7.61
N THR A 33 -3.15 6.32 7.84
CA THR A 33 -2.77 5.80 9.16
C THR A 33 -1.64 6.59 9.83
N GLY A 34 -1.05 7.57 9.14
CA GLY A 34 0.11 8.30 9.64
C GLY A 34 1.25 7.35 10.02
N ASN A 35 1.82 7.56 11.20
CA ASN A 35 2.89 6.70 11.74
C ASN A 35 2.38 5.42 12.43
N ALA A 36 1.07 5.22 12.58
CA ALA A 36 0.53 4.05 13.27
C ALA A 36 0.74 2.75 12.47
N MET A 37 0.73 2.87 11.14
CA MET A 37 0.91 1.75 10.23
C MET A 37 1.53 2.27 8.94
N TYR A 38 2.83 2.04 8.81
CA TYR A 38 3.61 2.48 7.67
C TYR A 38 3.98 1.27 6.81
N SER A 39 3.29 1.09 5.68
CA SER A 39 3.50 -0.04 4.77
C SER A 39 3.57 0.47 3.33
N MET A 40 4.79 0.63 2.83
CA MET A 40 5.03 1.15 1.49
C MET A 40 4.41 0.24 0.42
N PRO A 41 3.85 0.79 -0.67
CA PRO A 41 3.37 0.00 -1.81
C PRO A 41 4.45 -0.92 -2.37
N ILE A 42 4.05 -2.15 -2.73
CA ILE A 42 4.94 -3.11 -3.40
C ILE A 42 5.07 -2.72 -4.88
N VAL A 43 6.27 -2.81 -5.44
CA VAL A 43 6.53 -2.57 -6.87
C VAL A 43 5.61 -3.46 -7.73
N GLY A 44 5.03 -2.89 -8.78
CA GLY A 44 4.08 -3.58 -9.66
C GLY A 44 2.63 -3.56 -9.18
N THR A 45 2.34 -2.93 -8.03
CA THR A 45 0.96 -2.67 -7.60
C THR A 45 0.46 -1.31 -8.07
N SER A 46 -0.86 -1.16 -8.20
CA SER A 46 -1.48 0.15 -8.46
C SER A 46 -1.66 0.93 -7.16
N ALA A 47 -1.44 2.24 -7.21
CA ALA A 47 -1.56 3.14 -6.07
C ALA A 47 -2.60 4.25 -6.32
N LYS A 48 -3.05 4.90 -5.25
CA LYS A 48 -3.93 6.07 -5.30
C LYS A 48 -3.11 7.34 -5.16
N LEU A 49 -3.00 8.11 -6.25
CA LEU A 49 -2.48 9.47 -6.24
C LEU A 49 -3.61 10.45 -5.91
N TYR A 50 -3.45 11.21 -4.83
CA TYR A 50 -4.43 12.16 -4.31
C TYR A 50 -3.97 13.60 -4.55
N PHE A 51 -4.84 14.39 -5.14
CA PHE A 51 -4.68 15.83 -5.32
C PHE A 51 -5.62 16.52 -4.32
N SER A 52 -5.04 17.34 -3.44
CA SER A 52 -5.79 17.98 -2.35
C SER A 52 -6.70 19.12 -2.82
N ASP A 53 -6.36 19.73 -3.96
CA ASP A 53 -7.09 20.82 -4.57
C ASP A 53 -6.88 20.84 -6.10
N GLU A 54 -7.53 21.78 -6.78
CA GLU A 54 -7.44 21.97 -8.24
C GLU A 54 -6.09 22.50 -8.72
N SER A 55 -5.22 22.99 -7.83
CA SER A 55 -3.91 23.52 -8.22
C SER A 55 -2.97 22.42 -8.71
N GLY A 56 -3.25 21.18 -8.33
CA GLY A 56 -2.43 20.02 -8.71
C GLY A 56 -1.08 19.95 -7.99
N ASN A 57 -0.83 20.85 -7.03
CA ASN A 57 0.44 20.93 -6.33
C ASN A 57 0.57 19.85 -5.25
N GLU A 58 1.79 19.37 -5.07
CA GLU A 58 2.17 18.41 -4.02
C GLU A 58 1.22 17.20 -3.87
N PRO A 59 0.92 16.46 -4.95
CA PRO A 59 0.07 15.28 -4.82
C PRO A 59 0.75 14.19 -3.99
N LEU A 60 -0.08 13.42 -3.30
CA LEU A 60 0.35 12.42 -2.32
C LEU A 60 -0.15 11.04 -2.68
N VAL A 61 0.67 10.04 -2.46
CA VAL A 61 0.25 8.64 -2.55
C VAL A 61 -0.32 8.20 -1.20
N SER A 62 -1.60 7.85 -1.18
CA SER A 62 -2.31 7.50 0.06
C SER A 62 -2.41 6.00 0.33
N GLY A 63 -2.14 5.14 -0.66
CA GLY A 63 -2.21 3.69 -0.50
C GLY A 63 -2.32 2.92 -1.81
N CYS A 64 -2.47 1.60 -1.69
CA CYS A 64 -2.59 0.68 -2.82
C CYS A 64 -4.06 0.43 -3.20
N VAL A 65 -4.28 0.05 -4.45
CA VAL A 65 -5.55 -0.50 -4.94
C VAL A 65 -5.45 -2.02 -4.91
N ARG A 66 -6.43 -2.66 -4.26
CA ARG A 66 -6.52 -4.13 -4.22
C ARG A 66 -7.09 -4.66 -5.54
N SER A 67 -6.38 -5.58 -6.17
CA SER A 67 -6.81 -6.25 -7.41
C SER A 67 -7.57 -7.57 -7.16
N ASN A 68 -7.36 -8.24 -6.03
CA ASN A 68 -7.88 -9.57 -5.75
C ASN A 68 -9.12 -9.61 -4.84
N GLY A 69 -9.85 -8.50 -4.68
CA GLY A 69 -10.94 -8.42 -3.69
C GLY A 69 -12.06 -9.44 -3.90
N SER A 70 -12.39 -9.75 -5.16
CA SER A 70 -13.46 -10.71 -5.49
C SER A 70 -13.07 -12.17 -5.24
N SER A 71 -11.78 -12.50 -5.34
CA SER A 71 -11.26 -13.87 -5.24
C SER A 71 -10.55 -14.17 -3.92
N CYS A 72 -10.27 -13.14 -3.10
CA CYS A 72 -9.56 -13.31 -1.84
C CYS A 72 -10.49 -13.90 -0.77
N ALA A 73 -10.33 -15.19 -0.44
CA ALA A 73 -11.09 -15.83 0.64
C ALA A 73 -10.96 -15.10 2.00
N LYS A 74 -9.88 -14.34 2.22
CA LYS A 74 -9.68 -13.55 3.45
C LYS A 74 -10.57 -12.30 3.55
N THR A 75 -11.26 -11.92 2.47
CA THR A 75 -12.21 -10.80 2.47
C THR A 75 -13.68 -11.24 2.49
N SER A 76 -13.97 -12.55 2.47
CA SER A 76 -15.35 -13.05 2.48
C SER A 76 -16.02 -12.97 3.85
N ASP A 77 -15.24 -13.04 4.94
CA ASP A 77 -15.72 -12.91 6.31
C ASP A 77 -15.45 -11.49 6.83
N THR A 78 -16.50 -10.66 6.92
CA THR A 78 -16.41 -9.26 7.33
C THR A 78 -16.10 -9.07 8.81
N THR A 79 -16.17 -10.13 9.63
CA THR A 79 -15.82 -10.07 11.06
C THR A 79 -14.32 -10.18 11.29
N LYS A 80 -13.57 -10.67 10.30
CA LYS A 80 -12.12 -10.86 10.37
C LYS A 80 -11.42 -9.83 9.50
N ARG A 81 -10.28 -9.34 9.99
CA ARG A 81 -9.40 -8.45 9.23
C ARG A 81 -8.01 -9.06 9.19
N TYR A 82 -7.33 -8.91 8.07
CA TYR A 82 -6.00 -9.46 7.86
C TYR A 82 -5.06 -8.37 7.39
N PHE A 83 -3.87 -8.34 7.96
CA PHE A 83 -2.73 -7.62 7.43
C PHE A 83 -1.61 -8.61 7.17
N GLY A 84 -1.10 -8.67 5.94
CA GLY A 84 -0.07 -9.61 5.54
C GLY A 84 0.99 -8.95 4.69
N THR A 85 2.19 -9.53 4.73
CA THR A 85 3.34 -9.14 3.92
C THR A 85 3.48 -10.07 2.71
N GLU A 86 4.20 -9.63 1.70
CA GLU A 86 4.60 -10.42 0.53
C GLU A 86 5.38 -11.69 0.88
N TYR A 87 6.02 -11.76 2.05
CA TYR A 87 6.78 -12.92 2.53
C TYR A 87 5.94 -13.96 3.27
N GLY A 88 4.60 -13.86 3.24
CA GLY A 88 3.71 -14.85 3.85
C GLY A 88 3.53 -14.75 5.37
N SER A 89 4.06 -13.70 6.00
CA SER A 89 3.74 -13.36 7.40
C SER A 89 2.42 -12.59 7.48
N GLU A 90 1.59 -12.88 8.49
CA GLU A 90 0.31 -12.21 8.67
C GLU A 90 -0.15 -12.04 10.12
N VAL A 91 -1.00 -11.03 10.30
CA VAL A 91 -1.77 -10.76 11.51
C VAL A 91 -3.26 -10.91 11.18
N GLU A 92 -3.92 -11.86 11.84
CA GLU A 92 -5.38 -11.99 11.85
C GLU A 92 -5.96 -11.24 13.06
N MET A 93 -6.88 -10.31 12.78
CA MET A 93 -7.61 -9.53 13.76
C MET A 93 -9.06 -10.04 13.80
N THR A 94 -9.45 -10.60 14.94
CA THR A 94 -10.82 -11.08 15.16
C THR A 94 -11.50 -10.27 16.27
N PRO A 95 -12.84 -10.26 16.36
CA PRO A 95 -13.56 -9.56 17.43
C PRO A 95 -13.34 -10.23 18.80
N SER A 96 -12.98 -11.51 18.80
CA SER A 96 -12.55 -12.21 20.02
C SER A 96 -11.13 -11.79 20.40
N ASN A 97 -10.82 -11.68 21.69
CA ASN A 97 -9.49 -11.29 22.21
C ASN A 97 -8.36 -12.30 21.89
N LYS A 98 -8.50 -13.14 20.87
CA LYS A 98 -7.50 -14.08 20.39
C LYS A 98 -6.83 -13.52 19.14
N ARG A 99 -5.59 -13.04 19.28
CA ARG A 99 -4.69 -12.78 18.16
C ARG A 99 -4.06 -14.11 17.74
N LYS A 100 -4.10 -14.43 16.45
CA LYS A 100 -3.38 -15.57 15.89
C LYS A 100 -2.31 -15.03 14.95
N TYR A 101 -1.09 -15.53 15.12
CA TYR A 101 0.04 -15.27 14.22
C TYR A 101 0.28 -16.54 13.41
N ALA A 102 0.37 -16.39 12.09
CA ALA A 102 0.75 -17.47 11.19
C ALA A 102 1.94 -17.01 10.35
N THR A 103 2.98 -17.84 10.27
CA THR A 103 4.11 -17.64 9.37
C THR A 103 4.09 -18.81 8.40
N HIS A 104 3.80 -18.54 7.12
CA HIS A 104 4.07 -19.52 6.07
C HIS A 104 5.54 -19.35 5.65
N MET A 105 6.40 -20.26 6.09
CA MET A 105 7.77 -20.36 5.56
C MET A 105 7.66 -20.91 4.13
N HIS A 106 8.01 -20.09 3.13
CA HIS A 106 8.20 -20.59 1.77
C HIS A 106 9.43 -21.51 1.76
N SER A 107 9.22 -22.78 1.39
CA SER A 107 10.26 -23.76 1.07
C SER A 107 10.86 -23.51 -0.31
#